data_AF-A0A087TZB2-F1
#
_entry.id   AF-A0A087TZB2-F1
#
_cell.length_a   1.000
_cell.length_b   1.000
_cell.length_c   1.000
_cell.angle_alpha   90.00
_cell.angle_beta   90.00
_cell.angle_gamma   90.00
#
_symmetry.space_group_name_H-M   'P 1'
#
loop_
_entity.id
_entity.type
_entity.pdbx_description
1 polymer ?
#
loop_
_entity_poly.entity_id
_entity_poly.type
_entity_poly.pdbx_seq_one_letter_code
_entity_poly.pdbx_strand_id
1 'polypeptide(L)'
;MNFKKSYVIECLTRGRVKTPVSLKQQTLDNVALRICDNWAFRQHLYSIQWYYPYVHYAQVQRVEVMECISREYEKLYSTLSLPQTLQECLIKNIQRIIMQLFKWIGMWKFVFDISSNLTADYWEPSDWAYGRLNERKIAELLILEKRISVYQSYRLSCTYCLEELIPFFWDQLSLEEKEFLASNEEHGFPYSKVIVTWSRYMRGQFENQQIFLGRLFFYGLCLAPLNNVPAIFSWSKLNNRQRRALLSNIVVDKESDTSDDDSDGNIADDDNEDYDNNIGDDNQDVPMDENENDGQQ
;
A
#
# COMPACT_ATOMS: atom_id res chain seq x y z
N MET A 1 10.73 -24.56 13.52
CA MET A 1 11.95 -23.73 13.65
C MET A 1 12.25 -23.53 15.13
N ASN A 2 13.45 -23.85 15.63
CA ASN A 2 13.82 -23.62 17.03
C ASN A 2 14.58 -22.29 17.19
N PHE A 3 13.90 -21.24 17.66
CA PHE A 3 14.57 -19.98 18.01
C PHE A 3 15.34 -20.15 19.32
N LYS A 4 16.67 -20.00 19.29
CA LYS A 4 17.49 -20.08 20.51
C LYS A 4 17.12 -18.92 21.46
N LYS A 5 17.00 -19.21 22.76
CA LYS A 5 16.70 -18.22 23.82
C LYS A 5 17.65 -17.01 23.80
N SER A 6 18.91 -17.22 23.41
CA SER A 6 19.91 -16.15 23.26
C SER A 6 19.53 -15.11 22.19
N TYR A 7 18.92 -15.54 21.09
CA TYR A 7 18.49 -14.66 19.99
C TYR A 7 17.37 -13.72 20.42
N VAL A 8 16.40 -14.23 21.19
CA VAL A 8 15.31 -13.41 21.74
C VAL A 8 15.86 -12.35 22.70
N ILE A 9 16.82 -12.71 23.56
CA ILE A 9 17.45 -11.77 24.51
C ILE A 9 18.27 -10.69 23.80
N GLU A 10 18.93 -11.02 22.69
CA GLU A 10 19.64 -10.02 21.89
C GLU A 10 18.67 -8.97 21.29
N CYS A 11 17.50 -9.41 20.82
CA CYS A 11 16.46 -8.53 20.31
C CYS A 11 15.86 -7.59 21.36
N LEU A 12 15.98 -7.93 22.65
CA LEU A 12 15.53 -7.12 23.79
C LEU A 12 16.50 -6.02 24.19
N THR A 13 17.78 -6.13 23.82
CA THR A 13 18.86 -5.31 24.38
C THR A 13 19.34 -4.21 23.43
N ARG A 14 19.13 -4.34 22.12
CA ARG A 14 19.44 -3.30 21.13
C ARG A 14 18.29 -2.29 20.99
N GLY A 15 18.55 -1.01 21.33
CA GLY A 15 17.68 0.12 20.96
C GLY A 15 16.85 0.80 22.05
N ARG A 16 17.33 0.89 23.31
CA ARG A 16 16.62 1.61 24.38
C ARG A 16 16.63 3.14 24.15
N VAL A 17 15.57 3.66 23.55
CA VAL A 17 15.25 5.09 23.52
C VAL A 17 13.97 5.33 24.33
N LYS A 18 13.88 6.48 25.02
CA LYS A 18 12.69 6.98 25.72
C LYS A 18 11.51 7.08 24.76
N THR A 19 10.74 6.00 24.62
CA THR A 19 9.53 5.97 23.81
C THR A 19 8.31 5.91 24.73
N PRO A 20 7.14 6.41 24.29
CA PRO A 20 5.89 6.36 25.07
C PRO A 20 5.33 4.94 25.22
N VAL A 21 5.97 3.92 24.63
CA VAL A 21 5.45 2.56 24.54
C VAL A 21 6.12 1.68 25.60
N SER A 22 5.35 0.82 26.27
CA SER A 22 5.90 -0.11 27.28
C SER A 22 7.00 -1.01 26.70
N LEU A 23 8.01 -1.35 27.52
CA LEU A 23 9.09 -2.26 27.13
C LEU A 23 8.56 -3.62 26.64
N LYS A 24 7.45 -4.09 27.23
CA LYS A 24 6.73 -5.29 26.81
C LYS A 24 6.26 -5.20 25.36
N GLN A 25 5.67 -4.08 24.96
CA GLN A 25 5.21 -3.90 23.58
C GLN A 25 6.38 -3.76 22.61
N GLN A 26 7.42 -3.00 22.97
CA GLN A 26 8.64 -2.88 22.15
C GLN A 26 9.28 -4.26 21.88
N THR A 27 9.33 -5.09 22.93
CA THR A 27 9.76 -6.48 22.85
C THR A 27 8.93 -7.28 21.84
N LEU A 28 7.61 -7.23 21.98
CA LEU A 28 6.69 -7.98 21.11
C LEU A 28 6.79 -7.51 19.66
N ASP A 29 6.91 -6.20 19.42
CA ASP A 29 7.11 -5.64 18.09
C ASP A 29 8.45 -6.13 17.49
N ASN A 30 9.54 -6.12 18.26
CA ASN A 30 10.84 -6.63 17.79
C ASN A 30 10.81 -8.13 17.48
N VAL A 31 10.20 -8.95 18.34
CA VAL A 31 10.05 -10.39 18.08
C VAL A 31 9.20 -10.62 16.83
N ALA A 32 8.10 -9.89 16.67
CA ALA A 32 7.26 -9.97 15.49
C ALA A 32 8.04 -9.61 14.21
N LEU A 33 8.79 -8.51 14.23
CA LEU A 33 9.64 -8.09 13.11
C LEU A 33 10.65 -9.17 12.73
N ARG A 34 11.33 -9.78 13.70
CA ARG A 34 12.30 -10.86 13.44
C ARG A 34 11.67 -12.13 12.88
N ILE A 35 10.41 -12.41 13.25
CA ILE A 35 9.66 -13.52 12.65
C ILE A 35 9.34 -13.19 11.19
N CYS A 36 8.87 -11.98 10.90
CA CYS A 36 8.59 -11.52 9.53
C CYS A 36 9.85 -11.41 8.66
N ASP A 37 11.00 -11.13 9.28
CA ASP A 37 12.32 -11.04 8.64
C ASP A 37 12.83 -12.40 8.14
N ASN A 38 12.20 -13.49 8.57
CA ASN A 38 12.58 -14.83 8.17
C ASN A 38 12.43 -15.06 6.66
N TRP A 39 13.49 -15.53 6.01
CA TRP A 39 13.53 -15.77 4.57
C TRP A 39 12.39 -16.63 4.03
N ALA A 40 12.00 -17.70 4.72
CA ALA A 40 10.92 -18.57 4.26
C ALA A 40 9.57 -17.83 4.22
N PHE A 41 9.38 -16.93 5.19
CA PHE A 41 8.20 -16.09 5.30
C PHE A 41 8.19 -15.00 4.22
N ARG A 42 9.34 -14.35 4.02
CA ARG A 42 9.60 -13.40 2.94
C ARG A 42 9.27 -14.03 1.56
N GLN A 43 9.87 -15.18 1.23
CA GLN A 43 9.64 -15.88 -0.04
C GLN A 43 8.16 -16.19 -0.31
N HIS A 44 7.41 -16.62 0.71
CA HIS A 44 5.99 -16.86 0.58
C HIS A 44 5.21 -15.58 0.26
N LEU A 45 5.46 -14.48 0.99
CA LEU A 45 4.84 -13.19 0.69
C LEU A 45 5.08 -12.75 -0.76
N TYR A 46 6.24 -13.09 -1.32
CA TYR A 46 6.62 -12.66 -2.67
C TYR A 46 6.07 -13.56 -3.77
N SER A 47 5.83 -14.84 -3.46
CA SER A 47 5.20 -15.78 -4.40
C SER A 47 3.71 -15.50 -4.65
N ILE A 48 3.07 -14.70 -3.80
CA ILE A 48 1.67 -14.32 -3.98
C ILE A 48 1.57 -13.46 -5.23
N GLN A 49 0.72 -13.87 -6.16
CA GLN A 49 0.54 -13.15 -7.41
C GLN A 49 -0.30 -11.90 -7.16
N TRP A 50 0.30 -10.74 -7.41
CA TRP A 50 -0.30 -9.44 -7.12
C TRP A 50 -1.26 -9.04 -8.23
N TYR A 51 -2.56 -9.29 -8.02
CA TYR A 51 -3.63 -8.75 -8.86
C TYR A 51 -4.22 -7.47 -8.25
N TYR A 52 -4.53 -6.52 -9.11
CA TYR A 52 -4.92 -5.13 -8.87
C TYR A 52 -5.93 -4.86 -7.71
N PRO A 53 -5.96 -3.63 -7.12
CA PRO A 53 -6.96 -3.21 -6.16
C PRO A 53 -8.21 -2.70 -6.89
N TYR A 54 -9.05 -3.60 -7.39
CA TYR A 54 -10.47 -3.36 -7.14
C TYR A 54 -10.73 -3.78 -5.70
N VAL A 55 -11.53 -3.00 -4.98
CA VAL A 55 -11.90 -3.25 -3.57
C VAL A 55 -12.32 -4.71 -3.35
N HIS A 56 -12.88 -5.36 -4.37
CA HIS A 56 -13.24 -6.78 -4.36
C HIS A 56 -12.05 -7.76 -4.38
N TYR A 57 -10.99 -7.54 -5.19
CA TYR A 57 -9.83 -8.44 -5.22
C TYR A 57 -8.90 -8.28 -4.01
N ALA A 58 -8.89 -7.08 -3.41
CA ALA A 58 -8.14 -6.82 -2.19
C ALA A 58 -8.60 -7.70 -1.02
N GLN A 59 -9.90 -8.07 -0.97
CA GLN A 59 -10.42 -8.93 0.08
C GLN A 59 -10.01 -10.40 -0.15
N VAL A 60 -10.08 -10.91 -1.38
CA VAL A 60 -9.68 -12.28 -1.71
C VAL A 60 -8.20 -12.51 -1.40
N GLN A 61 -7.33 -11.62 -1.88
CA GLN A 61 -5.89 -11.72 -1.57
C GLN A 61 -5.61 -11.57 -0.09
N ARG A 62 -6.34 -10.68 0.61
CA ARG A 62 -6.20 -10.56 2.06
C ARG A 62 -6.57 -11.86 2.77
N VAL A 63 -7.60 -12.56 2.32
CA VAL A 63 -7.98 -13.87 2.86
C VAL A 63 -6.87 -14.88 2.60
N GLU A 64 -6.40 -15.03 1.35
CA GLU A 64 -5.32 -15.95 1.00
C GLU A 64 -4.03 -15.70 1.80
N VAL A 65 -3.64 -14.43 1.90
CA VAL A 65 -2.51 -13.96 2.71
C VAL A 65 -2.73 -14.36 4.16
N MET A 66 -3.91 -14.07 4.74
CA MET A 66 -4.20 -14.37 6.13
C MET A 66 -4.31 -15.87 6.42
N GLU A 67 -4.79 -16.68 5.49
CA GLU A 67 -4.81 -18.14 5.59
C GLU A 67 -3.40 -18.73 5.53
N CYS A 68 -2.57 -18.27 4.59
CA CYS A 68 -1.16 -18.64 4.51
C CYS A 68 -0.42 -18.31 5.81
N ILE A 69 -0.61 -17.08 6.27
CA ILE A 69 -0.09 -16.58 7.54
C ILE A 69 -0.58 -17.45 8.71
N SER A 70 -1.85 -17.84 8.72
CA SER A 70 -2.44 -18.65 9.79
C SER A 70 -1.80 -20.05 9.87
N ARG A 71 -1.54 -20.69 8.72
CA ARG A 71 -0.82 -21.98 8.67
C ARG A 71 0.60 -21.89 9.22
N GLU A 72 1.32 -20.81 8.91
CA GLU A 72 2.65 -20.59 9.48
C GLU A 72 2.57 -20.20 10.97
N TYR A 73 1.49 -19.55 11.40
CA TYR A 73 1.25 -19.26 12.82
C TYR A 73 0.98 -20.49 13.65
N GLU A 74 0.26 -21.49 13.16
CA GLU A 74 0.04 -22.73 13.92
C GLU A 74 1.37 -23.42 14.28
N LYS A 75 2.34 -23.36 13.37
CA LYS A 75 3.71 -23.83 13.62
C LYS A 75 4.43 -22.96 14.66
N LEU A 76 4.25 -21.64 14.60
CA LEU A 76 4.81 -20.72 15.61
C LEU A 76 4.16 -20.93 16.99
N TYR A 77 2.83 -21.08 17.04
CA TYR A 77 2.04 -21.33 18.25
C TYR A 77 2.51 -22.58 18.97
N SER A 78 2.67 -23.68 18.24
CA SER A 78 3.11 -24.95 18.79
C SER A 78 4.57 -24.93 19.26
N THR A 79 5.40 -24.04 18.71
CA THR A 79 6.83 -23.96 19.05
C THR A 79 7.14 -22.95 20.15
N LEU A 80 6.35 -21.88 20.28
CA LEU A 80 6.59 -20.82 21.25
C LEU A 80 5.94 -21.16 22.60
N SER A 81 6.75 -21.53 23.60
CA SER A 81 6.31 -21.69 24.99
C SER A 81 6.02 -20.36 25.69
N LEU A 82 5.07 -19.59 25.16
CA LEU A 82 4.61 -18.31 25.69
C LEU A 82 3.22 -18.46 26.30
N PRO A 83 2.89 -17.69 27.36
CA PRO A 83 1.52 -17.54 27.82
C PRO A 83 0.57 -17.14 26.67
N GLN A 84 -0.64 -17.70 26.66
CA GLN A 84 -1.63 -17.49 25.60
C GLN A 84 -1.84 -16.01 25.26
N THR A 85 -1.96 -15.14 26.28
CA THR A 85 -2.15 -13.70 26.07
C THR A 85 -0.98 -13.03 25.35
N LEU A 86 0.26 -13.49 25.55
CA LEU A 86 1.43 -12.97 24.83
C LEU A 86 1.49 -13.50 23.40
N GLN A 87 1.08 -14.76 23.17
CA GLN A 87 0.99 -15.32 21.82
C GLN A 87 -0.03 -14.56 20.96
N GLU A 88 -1.21 -14.30 21.51
CA GLU A 88 -2.25 -13.52 20.83
C GLU A 88 -1.77 -12.10 20.48
N CYS A 89 -1.07 -11.42 21.41
CA CYS A 89 -0.46 -10.11 21.14
C CYS A 89 0.61 -10.18 20.05
N LEU A 90 1.49 -11.19 20.10
CA LEU A 90 2.54 -11.38 19.12
C LEU A 90 1.94 -11.58 17.72
N ILE A 91 0.90 -12.38 17.59
CA ILE A 91 0.26 -12.66 16.30
C ILE A 91 -0.42 -11.43 15.72
N LYS A 92 -1.13 -10.65 16.55
CA LYS A 92 -1.69 -9.37 16.12
C LYS A 92 -0.61 -8.44 15.58
N ASN A 93 0.56 -8.41 16.22
CA ASN A 93 1.69 -7.62 15.75
C ASN A 93 2.25 -8.13 14.41
N ILE A 94 2.43 -9.44 14.25
CA ILE A 94 2.93 -10.03 13.00
C ILE A 94 1.92 -9.75 11.88
N GLN A 95 0.62 -9.99 12.09
CA GLN A 95 -0.44 -9.68 11.12
C GLN A 95 -0.37 -8.21 10.69
N ARG A 96 -0.20 -7.29 11.64
CA ARG A 96 -0.06 -5.85 11.34
C ARG A 96 1.16 -5.54 10.48
N ILE A 97 2.31 -6.14 10.76
CA ILE A 97 3.55 -5.96 9.99
C ILE A 97 3.36 -6.50 8.58
N ILE A 98 2.79 -7.69 8.45
CA ILE A 98 2.61 -8.36 7.16
C ILE A 98 1.62 -7.59 6.29
N MET A 99 0.50 -7.16 6.85
CA MET A 99 -0.47 -6.35 6.11
C MET A 99 0.14 -5.04 5.61
N GLN A 100 1.04 -4.42 6.38
CA GLN A 100 1.77 -3.23 5.93
C GLN A 100 2.76 -3.55 4.79
N LEU A 101 3.58 -4.58 4.94
CA LEU A 101 4.48 -5.04 3.87
C LEU A 101 3.70 -5.39 2.61
N PHE A 102 2.55 -6.05 2.77
CA PHE A 102 1.68 -6.43 1.67
C PHE A 102 1.17 -5.21 0.91
N LYS A 103 0.65 -4.23 1.65
CA LYS A 103 0.16 -2.97 1.10
C LYS A 103 1.27 -2.22 0.35
N TRP A 104 2.47 -2.19 0.94
CA TRP A 104 3.63 -1.50 0.41
C TRP A 104 4.17 -2.17 -0.88
N ILE A 105 4.35 -3.49 -0.88
CA ILE A 105 4.81 -4.26 -2.05
C ILE A 105 3.81 -4.13 -3.20
N GLY A 106 2.52 -4.35 -2.93
CA GLY A 106 1.47 -4.25 -3.94
C GLY A 106 1.40 -2.83 -4.53
N MET A 107 1.52 -1.80 -3.69
CA MET A 107 1.58 -0.41 -4.15
C MET A 107 2.79 -0.16 -5.05
N TRP A 108 3.98 -0.64 -4.69
CA TRP A 108 5.18 -0.37 -5.48
C TRP A 108 5.17 -1.09 -6.81
N LYS A 109 4.70 -2.33 -6.83
CA LYS A 109 4.50 -3.07 -8.07
C LYS A 109 3.47 -2.40 -8.96
N PHE A 110 2.33 -2.01 -8.40
CA PHE A 110 1.27 -1.44 -9.21
C PHE A 110 1.58 -0.03 -9.68
N VAL A 111 1.98 0.85 -8.76
CA VAL A 111 2.21 2.25 -9.09
C VAL A 111 3.48 2.37 -9.92
N PHE A 112 4.60 1.82 -9.48
CA PHE A 112 5.90 2.11 -10.08
C PHE A 112 6.41 1.02 -11.04
N ASP A 113 5.66 -0.08 -11.20
CA ASP A 113 6.15 -1.28 -11.90
C ASP A 113 7.47 -1.83 -11.32
N ILE A 114 7.64 -1.70 -10.01
CA ILE A 114 8.82 -2.24 -9.31
C ILE A 114 8.51 -3.67 -8.88
N SER A 115 9.38 -4.63 -9.21
CA SER A 115 9.12 -6.03 -8.88
C SER A 115 8.96 -6.26 -7.38
N SER A 116 8.06 -7.16 -6.99
CA SER A 116 7.85 -7.53 -5.58
C SER A 116 9.11 -8.12 -4.96
N ASN A 117 9.89 -8.87 -5.76
CA ASN A 117 11.19 -9.44 -5.35
C ASN A 117 12.25 -8.37 -5.09
N LEU A 118 12.22 -7.24 -5.80
CA LEU A 118 13.12 -6.14 -5.47
C LEU A 118 12.68 -5.54 -4.14
N THR A 119 11.43 -5.09 -4.06
CA THR A 119 10.82 -4.42 -2.90
C THR A 119 11.00 -5.20 -1.59
N ALA A 120 10.83 -6.51 -1.65
CA ALA A 120 11.11 -7.50 -0.63
C ALA A 120 12.44 -7.33 0.14
N ASP A 121 13.52 -7.10 -0.60
CA ASP A 121 14.89 -7.14 -0.08
C ASP A 121 15.29 -5.83 0.59
N TYR A 122 14.48 -4.78 0.46
CA TYR A 122 14.83 -3.41 0.82
C TYR A 122 14.38 -2.95 2.21
N TRP A 123 13.76 -3.81 3.00
CA TRP A 123 13.42 -3.47 4.37
C TRP A 123 14.23 -4.31 5.36
N GLU A 124 14.71 -3.63 6.39
CA GLU A 124 15.34 -4.22 7.56
C GLU A 124 14.48 -3.94 8.80
N PRO A 125 14.63 -4.72 9.89
CA PRO A 125 13.97 -4.41 11.17
C PRO A 125 14.24 -2.99 11.67
N SER A 126 15.39 -2.39 11.33
CA SER A 126 15.79 -1.00 11.62
C SER A 126 14.96 0.05 10.88
N ASP A 127 14.26 -0.31 9.82
CA ASP A 127 13.39 0.60 9.07
C ASP A 127 12.00 0.73 9.69
N TRP A 128 11.73 -0.03 10.74
CA TRP A 128 10.47 0.05 11.48
C TRP A 128 10.57 0.98 12.67
N ALA A 129 9.65 1.92 12.75
CA ALA A 129 9.51 2.82 13.89
C ALA A 129 8.05 2.81 14.37
N TYR A 130 7.84 2.56 15.66
CA TYR A 130 6.50 2.53 16.28
C TYR A 130 5.52 1.59 15.55
N GLY A 131 6.01 0.45 15.07
CA GLY A 131 5.21 -0.54 14.35
C GLY A 131 4.80 -0.11 12.94
N ARG A 132 5.44 0.91 12.37
CA ARG A 132 5.26 1.35 10.98
C ARG A 132 6.56 1.31 10.21
N LEU A 133 6.46 0.93 8.94
CA LEU A 133 7.57 0.94 8.01
C LEU A 133 7.94 2.39 7.63
N ASN A 134 9.22 2.74 7.67
CA ASN A 134 9.70 4.03 7.19
C ASN A 134 9.89 3.97 5.67
N GLU A 135 8.78 3.99 4.95
CA GLU A 135 8.74 3.85 3.50
C GLU A 135 9.56 4.92 2.77
N ARG A 136 9.62 6.14 3.31
CA ARG A 136 10.42 7.23 2.73
C ARG A 136 11.90 6.89 2.73
N LYS A 137 12.43 6.42 3.86
CA LYS A 137 13.84 6.00 3.98
C LYS A 137 14.17 4.88 3.01
N ILE A 138 13.26 3.92 2.84
CA ILE A 138 13.45 2.80 1.92
C ILE A 138 13.42 3.27 0.46
N ALA A 139 12.51 4.19 0.11
CA ALA A 139 12.49 4.81 -1.22
C ALA A 139 13.79 5.54 -1.53
N GLU A 140 14.32 6.32 -0.57
CA GLU A 140 15.62 6.99 -0.70
C GLU A 140 16.75 5.97 -0.95
N LEU A 141 16.82 4.88 -0.18
CA LEU A 141 17.83 3.84 -0.36
C LEU A 141 17.73 3.17 -1.74
N LEU A 142 16.53 2.77 -2.16
CA LEU A 142 16.32 2.12 -3.46
C LEU A 142 16.79 3.01 -4.63
N ILE A 143 16.49 4.31 -4.56
CA ILE A 143 16.90 5.29 -5.55
C ILE A 143 18.43 5.44 -5.58
N LEU A 144 19.07 5.54 -4.42
CA LEU A 144 20.52 5.71 -4.31
C LEU A 144 21.31 4.51 -4.83
N GLU A 145 20.75 3.30 -4.69
CA GLU A 145 21.36 2.08 -5.23
C GLU A 145 21.21 1.91 -6.75
N LYS A 146 20.47 2.80 -7.42
CA LYS A 146 20.28 2.80 -8.89
C LYS A 146 19.79 1.47 -9.46
N ARG A 147 18.96 0.72 -8.71
CA ARG A 147 18.38 -0.57 -9.16
C ARG A 147 17.06 -0.44 -9.93
N ILE A 148 16.60 0.79 -10.13
CA ILE A 148 15.36 1.14 -10.82
C ILE A 148 15.64 2.20 -11.87
N SER A 149 14.76 2.34 -12.86
CA SER A 149 14.93 3.31 -13.94
C SER A 149 14.84 4.75 -13.44
N VAL A 150 15.32 5.71 -14.25
CA VAL A 150 15.15 7.16 -14.00
C VAL A 150 13.67 7.50 -13.87
N TYR A 151 12.83 6.95 -14.75
CA TYR A 151 11.38 7.11 -14.71
C TYR A 151 10.78 6.64 -13.37
N GLN A 152 11.17 5.45 -12.90
CA GLN A 152 10.73 4.92 -11.60
C GLN A 152 11.24 5.77 -10.43
N SER A 153 12.51 6.19 -10.49
CA SER A 153 13.15 7.02 -9.45
C SER A 153 12.47 8.38 -9.31
N TYR A 154 12.09 9.01 -10.43
CA TYR A 154 11.31 10.24 -10.42
C TYR A 154 9.96 10.04 -9.74
N ARG A 155 9.21 9.01 -10.13
CA ARG A 155 7.87 8.74 -9.60
C ARG A 155 7.88 8.42 -8.10
N LEU A 156 8.87 7.66 -7.63
CA LEU A 156 9.10 7.43 -6.20
C LEU A 156 9.46 8.73 -5.47
N SER A 157 10.36 9.54 -6.04
CA SER A 157 10.77 10.82 -5.46
C SER A 157 9.58 11.76 -5.26
N CYS A 158 8.68 11.86 -6.25
CA CYS A 158 7.44 12.61 -6.13
C CYS A 158 6.52 12.07 -5.02
N THR A 159 6.29 10.76 -5.02
CA THR A 159 5.38 10.08 -4.07
C THR A 159 5.82 10.26 -2.62
N TYR A 160 7.12 10.14 -2.36
CA TYR A 160 7.71 10.26 -1.02
C TYR A 160 8.24 11.67 -0.72
N CYS A 161 7.97 12.64 -1.60
CA CYS A 161 8.38 14.04 -1.47
C CYS A 161 9.88 14.19 -1.14
N LEU A 162 10.71 13.51 -1.93
CA LEU A 162 12.16 13.60 -1.89
C LEU A 162 12.61 14.85 -2.67
N GLU A 163 12.27 16.02 -2.14
CA GLU A 163 12.35 17.34 -2.80
C GLU A 163 13.68 17.60 -3.52
N GLU A 164 14.80 17.19 -2.93
CA GLU A 164 16.14 17.40 -3.50
C GLU A 164 16.42 16.52 -4.73
N LEU A 165 15.79 15.34 -4.80
CA LEU A 165 15.96 14.38 -5.88
C LEU A 165 15.02 14.62 -7.07
N ILE A 166 13.89 15.29 -6.84
CA ILE A 166 12.87 15.52 -7.87
C ILE A 166 13.43 16.30 -9.06
N PRO A 167 14.11 17.47 -8.89
CA PRO A 167 14.73 18.19 -10.01
C PRO A 167 15.77 17.37 -10.75
N PHE A 168 16.63 16.66 -10.00
CA PHE A 168 17.68 15.85 -10.56
C PHE A 168 17.16 14.77 -11.51
N PHE A 169 16.11 14.04 -11.11
CA PHE A 169 15.51 13.03 -11.98
C PHE A 169 14.65 13.64 -13.08
N TRP A 170 13.94 14.74 -12.81
CA TRP A 170 13.16 15.44 -13.82
C TRP A 170 14.02 15.82 -15.02
N ASP A 171 15.21 16.38 -14.80
CA ASP A 171 16.08 16.83 -15.87
C ASP A 171 16.58 15.68 -16.77
N GLN A 172 16.64 14.46 -16.23
CA GLN A 172 17.07 13.26 -16.96
C GLN A 172 15.94 12.56 -17.75
N LEU A 173 14.68 12.90 -17.51
CA LEU A 173 13.56 12.33 -18.26
C LEU A 173 13.54 12.83 -19.71
N SER A 174 13.07 11.96 -20.61
CA SER A 174 12.78 12.33 -21.99
C SER A 174 11.62 13.34 -22.05
N LEU A 175 11.49 14.03 -23.19
CA LEU A 175 10.39 14.98 -23.38
C LEU A 175 9.03 14.27 -23.34
N GLU A 176 8.93 13.10 -23.97
CA GLU A 176 7.72 12.26 -23.98
C GLU A 176 7.32 11.83 -22.56
N GLU A 177 8.28 11.39 -21.75
CA GLU A 177 8.02 11.02 -20.35
C GLU A 177 7.53 12.23 -19.53
N LYS A 178 8.16 13.40 -19.70
CA LYS A 178 7.73 14.65 -19.04
C LYS A 178 6.31 15.03 -19.44
N GLU A 179 5.95 14.84 -20.72
CA GLU A 179 4.61 15.13 -21.25
C GLU A 179 3.59 14.19 -20.64
N PHE A 180 3.84 12.89 -20.72
CA PHE A 180 2.99 11.86 -20.13
C PHE A 180 2.75 12.09 -18.63
N LEU A 181 3.80 12.37 -17.85
CA LEU A 181 3.70 12.57 -16.41
C LEU A 181 2.92 13.85 -16.02
N ALA A 182 2.84 14.85 -16.90
CA ALA A 182 2.14 16.11 -16.62
C ALA A 182 0.71 16.15 -17.16
N SER A 183 0.41 15.37 -18.20
CA SER A 183 -0.91 15.32 -18.86
C SER A 183 -1.82 14.21 -18.32
N ASN A 184 -1.24 13.09 -17.89
CA ASN A 184 -2.02 11.89 -17.58
C ASN A 184 -2.68 11.97 -16.19
N GLU A 185 -3.86 12.60 -16.14
CA GLU A 185 -4.81 12.48 -15.02
C GLU A 185 -5.66 11.21 -15.10
N GLU A 186 -5.67 10.50 -16.24
CA GLU A 186 -6.61 9.44 -16.58
C GLU A 186 -6.47 8.18 -15.74
N HIS A 187 -5.32 8.00 -15.09
CA HIS A 187 -5.13 6.88 -14.18
C HIS A 187 -5.70 7.30 -12.82
N GLY A 188 -6.97 6.96 -12.55
CA GLY A 188 -7.78 7.34 -11.38
C GLY A 188 -7.23 6.99 -9.99
N PHE A 189 -5.94 6.71 -9.87
CA PHE A 189 -5.25 6.39 -8.64
C PHE A 189 -4.65 7.65 -8.00
N PRO A 190 -4.88 7.97 -6.71
CA PRO A 190 -4.46 9.28 -6.18
C PRO A 190 -2.93 9.47 -6.10
N TYR A 191 -2.12 8.40 -6.21
CA TYR A 191 -0.66 8.51 -6.37
C TYR A 191 -0.25 9.10 -7.73
N SER A 192 -1.02 8.82 -8.78
CA SER A 192 -0.82 9.49 -10.07
C SER A 192 -0.98 11.00 -9.88
N LYS A 193 -1.98 11.44 -9.10
CA LYS A 193 -2.23 12.86 -8.83
C LYS A 193 -1.07 13.56 -8.11
N VAL A 194 -0.41 12.87 -7.17
CA VAL A 194 0.81 13.41 -6.53
C VAL A 194 1.94 13.58 -7.54
N ILE A 195 2.18 12.57 -8.38
CA ILE A 195 3.22 12.61 -9.42
C ILE A 195 2.92 13.69 -10.47
N VAL A 196 1.68 13.78 -10.93
CA VAL A 196 1.21 14.81 -11.88
C VAL A 196 1.39 16.20 -11.28
N THR A 197 1.01 16.39 -10.01
CA THR A 197 1.16 17.67 -9.30
C THR A 197 2.62 18.12 -9.26
N TRP A 198 3.55 17.22 -8.91
CA TRP A 198 4.97 17.53 -8.99
C TRP A 198 5.41 17.84 -10.43
N SER A 199 5.00 17.04 -11.41
CA SER A 199 5.41 17.23 -12.81
C SER A 199 4.94 18.56 -13.40
N ARG A 200 3.71 18.98 -13.08
CA ARG A 200 3.19 20.31 -13.44
C ARG A 200 3.95 21.43 -12.75
N TYR A 201 4.34 21.24 -11.49
CA TYR A 201 5.19 22.19 -10.77
C TYR A 201 6.57 22.33 -11.42
N MET A 202 7.20 21.22 -11.80
CA MET A 202 8.48 21.21 -12.50
C MET A 202 8.41 21.88 -13.89
N ARG A 203 7.24 21.93 -14.51
CA ARG A 203 6.97 22.68 -15.75
C ARG A 203 6.64 24.16 -15.55
N GLY A 204 6.55 24.64 -14.31
CA GLY A 204 6.13 26.00 -14.01
C GLY A 204 4.64 26.27 -14.26
N GLN A 205 3.78 25.25 -14.23
CA GLN A 205 2.34 25.39 -14.50
C GLN A 205 1.52 25.79 -13.26
N PHE A 206 2.16 26.07 -12.13
CA PHE A 206 1.50 26.59 -10.93
C PHE A 206 1.76 28.09 -10.83
N GLU A 207 0.69 28.88 -10.63
CA GLU A 207 0.78 30.33 -10.46
C GLU A 207 1.65 30.72 -9.27
N ASN A 208 1.60 29.91 -8.20
CA ASN A 208 2.42 30.08 -7.02
C ASN A 208 2.58 28.78 -6.23
N GLN A 209 3.57 28.78 -5.32
CA GLN A 209 3.90 27.65 -4.47
C GLN A 209 2.76 27.24 -3.52
N GLN A 210 1.89 28.18 -3.11
CA GLN A 210 0.80 27.87 -2.19
C GLN A 210 -0.26 26.97 -2.84
N ILE A 211 -0.60 27.22 -4.12
CA ILE A 211 -1.55 26.36 -4.86
C ILE A 211 -0.96 24.95 -5.03
N PHE A 212 0.32 24.85 -5.36
CA PHE A 212 1.03 23.57 -5.46
C PHE A 212 0.97 22.78 -4.13
N LEU A 213 1.37 23.41 -3.03
CA LEU A 213 1.36 22.77 -1.70
C LEU A 213 -0.07 22.43 -1.25
N GLY A 214 -1.07 23.26 -1.59
CA GLY A 214 -2.47 22.98 -1.29
C GLY A 214 -2.98 21.73 -2.00
N ARG A 215 -2.72 21.59 -3.30
CA ARG A 215 -3.09 20.38 -4.07
C ARG A 215 -2.36 19.14 -3.57
N LEU A 216 -1.05 19.26 -3.31
CA LEU A 216 -0.25 18.16 -2.80
C LEU A 216 -0.72 17.71 -1.41
N PHE A 217 -1.11 18.66 -0.55
CA PHE A 217 -1.72 18.36 0.74
C PHE A 217 -3.03 17.59 0.60
N PHE A 218 -3.94 18.07 -0.25
CA PHE A 218 -5.23 17.44 -0.49
C PHE A 218 -5.07 16.00 -0.99
N TYR A 219 -4.25 15.78 -2.02
CA TYR A 219 -3.98 14.43 -2.51
C TYR A 219 -3.29 13.56 -1.47
N GLY A 220 -2.39 14.12 -0.66
CA GLY A 220 -1.80 13.42 0.48
C GLY A 220 -2.83 12.99 1.54
N LEU A 221 -3.89 13.77 1.76
CA LEU A 221 -4.98 13.39 2.66
C LEU A 221 -5.82 12.26 2.08
N CYS A 222 -6.16 12.32 0.79
CA CYS A 222 -6.84 11.22 0.10
C CYS A 222 -6.02 9.92 0.15
N LEU A 223 -4.69 10.03 0.19
CA LEU A 223 -3.76 8.92 0.31
C LEU A 223 -3.44 8.51 1.74
N ALA A 224 -3.90 9.21 2.77
CA ALA A 224 -3.46 9.00 4.14
C ALA A 224 -3.53 7.54 4.66
N PRO A 225 -4.49 6.69 4.25
CA PRO A 225 -4.49 5.28 4.63
C PRO A 225 -3.31 4.47 4.08
N LEU A 226 -2.66 4.95 3.03
CA LEU A 226 -1.62 4.26 2.27
C LEU A 226 -0.27 4.99 2.37
N ASN A 227 -0.26 6.32 2.18
CA ASN A 227 0.91 7.17 2.29
C ASN A 227 0.49 8.61 2.61
N ASN A 228 0.80 9.07 3.83
CA ASN A 228 0.50 10.44 4.27
C ASN A 228 1.69 11.41 4.09
N VAL A 229 2.80 10.96 3.50
CA VAL A 229 4.02 11.77 3.32
C VAL A 229 3.74 13.06 2.54
N PRO A 230 2.96 13.07 1.43
CA PRO A 230 2.66 14.31 0.73
C PRO A 230 1.89 15.34 1.58
N ALA A 231 0.98 14.88 2.44
CA ALA A 231 0.25 15.76 3.35
C ALA A 231 1.18 16.34 4.43
N ILE A 232 2.00 15.50 5.06
CA ILE A 232 2.97 15.94 6.08
C ILE A 232 3.98 16.94 5.47
N PHE A 233 4.55 16.60 4.31
CA PHE A 233 5.49 17.46 3.60
C PHE A 233 4.86 18.82 3.30
N SER A 234 3.70 18.83 2.66
CA SER A 234 3.01 20.08 2.30
C SER A 234 2.68 20.92 3.52
N TRP A 235 2.13 20.29 4.56
CA TRP A 235 1.80 20.95 5.81
C TRP A 235 3.02 21.61 6.47
N SER A 236 4.17 20.93 6.45
CA SER A 236 5.42 21.43 7.03
C SER A 236 5.95 22.69 6.34
N LYS A 237 5.68 22.85 5.05
CA LYS A 237 6.13 23.99 4.22
C LYS A 237 5.20 25.20 4.31
N LEU A 238 3.94 25.02 4.73
CA LEU A 238 2.97 26.10 4.87
C LEU A 238 3.15 26.86 6.19
N ASN A 239 3.08 28.19 6.14
CA ASN A 239 3.00 29.01 7.36
C ASN A 239 1.58 29.02 7.95
N ASN A 240 1.42 29.56 9.17
CA ASN A 240 0.13 29.54 9.87
C ASN A 240 -1.02 30.25 9.13
N ARG A 241 -0.72 31.32 8.37
CA ARG A 241 -1.74 32.01 7.56
C ARG A 241 -2.20 31.12 6.41
N GLN A 242 -1.26 30.50 5.70
CA GLN A 242 -1.56 29.61 4.58
C GLN A 242 -2.30 28.35 5.03
N ARG A 243 -1.90 27.75 6.16
CA ARG A 243 -2.62 26.60 6.76
C ARG A 243 -4.07 26.93 7.07
N ARG A 244 -4.35 28.09 7.67
CA ARG A 244 -5.73 28.54 7.94
C ARG A 244 -6.54 28.72 6.66
N ALA A 245 -5.98 29.40 5.65
CA ALA A 245 -6.64 29.58 4.36
C ALA A 245 -6.95 28.23 3.68
N LEU A 246 -6.00 27.29 3.72
CA LEU A 246 -6.18 25.96 3.15
C LEU A 246 -7.32 25.18 3.85
N LEU A 247 -7.36 25.23 5.19
CA LEU A 247 -8.42 24.57 5.95
C LEU A 247 -9.80 25.20 5.70
N SER A 248 -9.88 26.53 5.57
CA SER A 248 -11.14 27.21 5.24
C SER A 248 -11.72 26.74 3.91
N ASN A 249 -10.88 26.58 2.88
CA ASN A 249 -11.33 26.12 1.57
C ASN A 249 -11.87 24.67 1.60
N ILE A 250 -11.24 23.79 2.39
CA ILE A 250 -11.68 22.39 2.54
C ILE A 250 -13.07 22.29 3.21
N VAL A 251 -13.41 23.25 4.09
CA VAL A 251 -14.73 23.26 4.76
C VAL A 251 -15.82 23.73 3.79
N VAL A 252 -15.53 24.73 2.95
CA VAL A 252 -16.51 25.28 1.99
C VAL A 252 -16.89 24.26 0.91
N ASP A 253 -15.93 23.49 0.39
CA ASP A 253 -16.20 22.47 -0.64
C ASP A 253 -17.11 21.33 -0.13
N LYS A 254 -17.18 21.12 1.19
CA LYS A 254 -18.08 20.09 1.76
C LYS A 254 -19.52 20.56 1.93
N GLU A 255 -19.75 21.86 2.04
CA GLU A 255 -21.09 22.42 2.22
C GLU A 255 -21.83 22.55 0.88
N SER A 256 -21.10 22.76 -0.22
CA SER A 256 -21.66 22.81 -1.58
C SER A 256 -22.11 21.46 -2.14
N ASP A 257 -21.58 20.35 -1.64
CA ASP A 257 -21.97 18.99 -2.07
C ASP A 257 -23.22 18.46 -1.34
N THR A 258 -23.78 19.22 -0.39
CA THR A 258 -24.91 18.79 0.45
C THR A 258 -26.21 19.58 0.24
N SER A 259 -26.29 20.49 -0.74
CA SER A 259 -27.43 21.43 -0.84
C SER A 259 -28.49 21.14 -1.92
N ASP A 260 -28.38 20.09 -2.73
CA ASP A 260 -29.19 19.99 -3.96
C ASP A 260 -30.12 18.77 -4.07
N ASP A 261 -30.46 18.08 -2.97
CA ASP A 261 -31.31 16.86 -3.02
C ASP A 261 -32.60 16.95 -2.17
N ASP A 262 -33.22 18.14 -2.10
CA ASP A 262 -34.60 18.34 -1.63
C ASP A 262 -35.56 18.60 -2.82
N SER A 263 -35.44 17.82 -3.91
CA SER A 263 -36.52 17.71 -4.88
C SER A 263 -37.47 16.58 -4.47
N ASP A 264 -38.53 16.95 -3.76
CA ASP A 264 -39.75 16.17 -3.54
C ASP A 264 -40.30 15.66 -4.89
N GLY A 265 -39.87 14.46 -5.27
CA GLY A 265 -40.46 13.68 -6.34
C GLY A 265 -41.57 12.79 -5.78
N ASN A 266 -42.82 13.22 -5.94
CA ASN A 266 -44.00 12.37 -5.82
C ASN A 266 -43.82 11.10 -6.68
N ILE A 267 -43.59 9.96 -6.05
CA ILE A 267 -43.71 8.65 -6.68
C ILE A 267 -45.14 8.19 -6.43
N ALA A 268 -45.96 8.30 -7.48
CA ALA A 268 -47.21 7.59 -7.57
C ALA A 268 -46.91 6.10 -7.71
N ASP A 269 -47.65 5.30 -6.93
CA ASP A 269 -47.77 3.86 -7.07
C ASP A 269 -48.09 3.50 -8.53
N ASP A 270 -47.28 2.64 -9.14
CA ASP A 270 -47.70 1.89 -10.31
C ASP A 270 -47.19 0.45 -10.20
N ASP A 271 -48.11 -0.43 -10.58
CA ASP A 271 -48.23 -1.82 -10.18
C ASP A 271 -47.27 -2.77 -10.91
N ASN A 272 -47.10 -3.94 -10.29
CA ASN A 272 -46.94 -5.28 -10.90
C ASN A 272 -46.03 -5.43 -12.13
N GLU A 273 -45.01 -6.28 -11.99
CA GLU A 273 -44.91 -7.46 -12.86
C GLU A 273 -44.01 -8.54 -12.24
N ASP A 274 -44.60 -9.72 -12.10
CA ASP A 274 -44.00 -10.98 -11.67
C ASP A 274 -42.83 -11.38 -12.57
N TYR A 275 -41.66 -11.61 -11.97
CA TYR A 275 -40.60 -12.39 -12.59
C TYR A 275 -40.48 -13.76 -11.90
N ASP A 276 -41.14 -14.74 -12.51
CA ASP A 276 -40.96 -16.16 -12.29
C ASP A 276 -39.51 -16.58 -12.55
N ASN A 277 -38.79 -16.99 -11.51
CA ASN A 277 -37.51 -17.68 -11.65
C ASN A 277 -37.75 -19.19 -11.84
N ASN A 278 -37.84 -19.59 -13.10
CA ASN A 278 -37.82 -20.99 -13.52
C ASN A 278 -36.36 -21.50 -13.53
N ILE A 279 -36.00 -22.29 -12.51
CA ILE A 279 -34.74 -23.04 -12.48
C ILE A 279 -34.93 -24.28 -13.35
N GLY A 280 -34.47 -24.18 -14.61
CA GLY A 280 -34.35 -25.29 -15.55
C GLY A 280 -33.05 -26.05 -15.31
N ASP A 281 -33.23 -27.30 -14.91
CA ASP A 281 -32.26 -28.38 -14.80
C ASP A 281 -31.92 -28.88 -16.22
N ASP A 282 -30.67 -28.77 -16.66
CA ASP A 282 -30.20 -29.42 -17.89
C ASP A 282 -28.83 -30.07 -17.65
N ASN A 283 -28.90 -31.36 -17.36
CA ASN A 283 -27.85 -32.33 -17.62
C ASN A 283 -27.59 -32.40 -19.13
N GLN A 284 -26.34 -32.23 -19.57
CA GLN A 284 -25.91 -32.73 -20.86
C GLN A 284 -24.68 -33.61 -20.71
N ASP A 285 -24.94 -34.90 -20.98
CA ASP A 285 -23.99 -35.97 -21.21
C ASP A 285 -23.00 -35.62 -22.32
N VAL A 286 -21.72 -35.82 -22.05
CA VAL A 286 -20.66 -35.81 -23.07
C VAL A 286 -20.29 -37.27 -23.38
N PRO A 287 -20.34 -37.72 -24.65
CA PRO A 287 -19.89 -39.05 -25.02
C PRO A 287 -18.36 -39.10 -25.06
N MET A 288 -17.78 -40.15 -24.46
CA MET A 288 -16.40 -40.54 -24.68
C MET A 288 -16.31 -41.34 -25.98
N ASP A 289 -15.63 -40.77 -26.98
CA ASP A 289 -15.19 -41.51 -28.16
C ASP A 289 -13.93 -42.32 -27.84
N GLU A 290 -14.06 -43.63 -27.99
CA GLU A 290 -12.97 -44.59 -28.10
C GLU A 290 -12.21 -44.37 -29.42
N ASN A 291 -10.90 -44.22 -29.36
CA ASN A 291 -10.04 -44.43 -30.51
C ASN A 291 -8.93 -45.41 -30.13
N GLU A 292 -9.21 -46.67 -30.44
CA GLU A 292 -8.23 -47.70 -30.76
C GLU A 292 -7.40 -47.23 -31.96
N ASN A 293 -6.07 -47.33 -31.87
CA ASN A 293 -5.27 -47.61 -33.07
C ASN A 293 -3.98 -48.34 -32.69
N ASP A 294 -4.07 -49.67 -32.78
CA ASP A 294 -2.94 -50.58 -32.89
C ASP A 294 -2.45 -50.63 -34.36
N GLY A 295 -1.13 -50.71 -34.53
CA GLY A 295 -0.47 -51.07 -35.79
C GLY A 295 1.02 -50.71 -35.72
N GLN A 296 1.91 -51.60 -35.26
CA GLN A 296 2.53 -52.70 -36.01
C GLN A 296 2.96 -52.33 -37.44
N GLN A 297 4.22 -51.92 -37.60
CA GLN A 297 5.31 -52.70 -38.24
C GLN A 297 6.63 -51.93 -38.19
#